data_AF-A0AAX6MHH5-F1
#
_entry.id   AF-A0AAX6MHH5-F1
#
_cell.length_a   1.000
_cell.length_b   1.000
_cell.length_c   1.000
_cell.angle_alpha   90.00
_cell.angle_beta   90.00
_cell.angle_gamma   90.00
#
_symmetry.space_group_name_H-M   'P 1'
#
loop_
_entity.id
_entity.type
_entity.pdbx_description
1 polymer ?
#
loop_
_entity_poly.entity_id
_entity_poly.type
_entity_poly.pdbx_seq_one_letter_code
_entity_poly.pdbx_strand_id
1 'polypeptide(L)'
;MPNTNWLWFRVFANLGLKKNGGKFSQERLDRDIEHLNTFYRGGGWSNDGPEGIHQMDYYSSSFAIQFLQLLYAKLAGEDDPARAEEFKKRAQQVALDLIHYYDNEGRSIPFGRSVGYRFAMVSFWGALAYAGVELPEPLTWGMVKGVVLRHLRWWQTQPDIWSPSGTLTIGYSYPNMYPWKPAVPADHPFWTSEEQLPGDAIPKVKELPQPGHIASYLGGHCMLLSSGQACSYPMKGTHAKYGSFAYSSAYAYSVPPGLFTLEQYALASQLGFSDDGGEYWKTRRKSVYAALEHRGGDKTTTPVLVSVWNPFPDVTVRTTLVPPDPATPNWHLRVHRIEAGREVMTADGSFAISNERAADGRYLDLYDAQKGEGTLPKIIGNYDLNTPDGWSAGKEGAFAVSRGAVGIRALESGVERAANLVNADPNSNLVASRTVIPTLQHTIKKGETVSYVSAIYAKPSAEGVPKETYLDGWDKPPQIPAWLKAELEA
;
A
#
# COMPACT_ATOMS: atom_id res chain seq x y z
N MET A 1 -5.35 20.59 -22.07
CA MET A 1 -4.84 19.93 -20.85
C MET A 1 -6.03 19.45 -20.03
N PRO A 2 -6.04 18.20 -19.56
CA PRO A 2 -7.06 17.69 -18.63
C PRO A 2 -7.03 18.44 -17.28
N ASN A 3 -8.15 18.41 -16.56
CA ASN A 3 -8.33 19.06 -15.26
C ASN A 3 -7.66 18.28 -14.11
N THR A 4 -6.32 18.26 -14.11
CA THR A 4 -5.43 17.37 -13.32
C THR A 4 -4.06 18.03 -13.12
N ASN A 5 -3.08 17.31 -12.53
CA ASN A 5 -1.67 17.71 -12.50
C ASN A 5 -1.09 18.18 -13.84
N TRP A 6 -1.67 17.77 -14.98
CA TRP A 6 -1.21 18.13 -16.33
C TRP A 6 -1.16 19.64 -16.60
N LEU A 7 -1.82 20.47 -15.79
CA LEU A 7 -1.68 21.93 -15.84
C LEU A 7 -0.24 22.38 -15.53
N TRP A 8 0.50 21.65 -14.67
CA TRP A 8 1.91 21.93 -14.39
C TRP A 8 2.79 21.89 -15.63
N PHE A 9 2.55 20.99 -16.59
CA PHE A 9 3.31 20.97 -17.85
C PHE A 9 3.15 22.28 -18.63
N ARG A 10 1.98 22.94 -18.56
CA ARG A 10 1.74 24.23 -19.20
C ARG A 10 2.34 25.40 -18.39
N VAL A 11 2.38 25.31 -17.06
CA VAL A 11 3.13 26.23 -16.19
C VAL A 11 4.63 26.19 -16.54
N PHE A 12 5.24 25.00 -16.53
CA PHE A 12 6.66 24.83 -16.84
C PHE A 12 7.03 25.18 -18.28
N ALA A 13 6.16 24.93 -19.26
CA ALA A 13 6.36 25.41 -20.62
C ALA A 13 6.40 26.95 -20.70
N ASN A 14 5.51 27.65 -19.97
CA ASN A 14 5.52 29.12 -19.93
C ASN A 14 6.72 29.68 -19.16
N LEU A 15 7.16 29.04 -18.06
CA LEU A 15 8.40 29.40 -17.36
C LEU A 15 9.63 29.24 -18.24
N GLY A 16 9.74 28.11 -18.96
CA GLY A 16 10.83 27.86 -19.90
C GLY A 16 10.87 28.89 -21.03
N LEU A 17 9.72 29.24 -21.60
CA LEU A 17 9.61 30.31 -22.60
C LEU A 17 10.01 31.67 -22.01
N LYS A 18 9.47 32.06 -20.84
CA LYS A 18 9.79 33.31 -20.13
C LYS A 18 11.30 33.46 -19.90
N LYS A 19 11.96 32.43 -19.34
CA LYS A 19 13.40 32.46 -18.99
C LYS A 19 14.31 32.56 -20.22
N ASN A 20 13.84 32.15 -21.40
CA ASN A 20 14.57 32.20 -22.68
C ASN A 20 14.10 33.34 -23.61
N GLY A 21 13.31 34.31 -23.13
CA GLY A 21 12.81 35.43 -23.94
C GLY A 21 11.78 35.04 -25.01
N GLY A 22 11.26 33.81 -24.98
CA GLY A 22 10.23 33.32 -25.90
C GLY A 22 8.83 33.84 -25.55
N LYS A 23 7.91 33.81 -26.51
CA LYS A 23 6.52 34.24 -26.32
C LYS A 23 5.79 33.32 -25.33
N PHE A 24 5.49 33.84 -24.13
CA PHE A 24 4.76 33.16 -23.06
C PHE A 24 3.47 33.93 -22.71
N SER A 25 2.66 33.40 -21.78
CA SER A 25 1.47 34.06 -21.23
C SER A 25 1.48 33.99 -19.69
N GLN A 26 1.70 35.15 -19.05
CA GLN A 26 1.65 35.29 -17.59
C GLN A 26 0.23 34.99 -17.05
N GLU A 27 -0.82 35.56 -17.67
CA GLU A 27 -2.23 35.26 -17.38
C GLU A 27 -2.54 33.75 -17.40
N ARG A 28 -1.95 33.00 -18.34
CA ARG A 28 -2.14 31.55 -18.38
C ARG A 28 -1.38 30.83 -17.27
N LEU A 29 -0.17 31.28 -16.94
CA LEU A 29 0.63 30.72 -15.85
C LEU A 29 -0.07 30.90 -14.51
N ASP A 30 -0.46 32.13 -14.15
CA ASP A 30 -1.04 32.41 -12.83
C ASP A 30 -2.40 31.74 -12.64
N ARG A 31 -3.30 31.84 -13.62
CA ARG A 31 -4.63 31.22 -13.56
C ARG A 31 -4.55 29.69 -13.49
N ASP A 32 -3.55 29.08 -14.12
CA ASP A 32 -3.36 27.62 -14.02
C ASP A 32 -2.79 27.21 -12.64
N ILE A 33 -1.94 28.03 -12.00
CA ILE A 33 -1.47 27.80 -10.63
C ILE A 33 -2.57 28.05 -9.59
N GLU A 34 -3.36 29.12 -9.75
CA GLU A 34 -4.55 29.38 -8.95
C GLU A 34 -5.52 28.18 -9.00
N HIS A 35 -5.80 27.67 -10.20
CA HIS A 35 -6.62 26.49 -10.36
C HIS A 35 -5.99 25.22 -9.74
N LEU A 36 -4.67 25.02 -9.89
CA LEU A 36 -3.94 23.92 -9.24
C LEU A 36 -3.98 24.00 -7.70
N ASN A 37 -4.04 25.20 -7.11
CA ASN A 37 -4.23 25.37 -5.67
C ASN A 37 -5.60 24.86 -5.18
N THR A 38 -6.64 24.83 -6.03
CA THR A 38 -7.95 24.23 -5.67
C THR A 38 -7.90 22.71 -5.46
N PHE A 39 -6.80 22.06 -5.85
CA PHE A 39 -6.56 20.63 -5.64
C PHE A 39 -5.87 20.34 -4.29
N TYR A 40 -5.36 21.37 -3.60
CA TYR A 40 -4.74 21.24 -2.28
C TYR A 40 -5.80 20.89 -1.21
N ARG A 41 -5.45 20.00 -0.27
CA ARG A 41 -6.37 19.55 0.80
C ARG A 41 -5.85 19.80 2.22
N GLY A 42 -4.58 20.16 2.37
CA GLY A 42 -3.92 20.41 3.66
C GLY A 42 -2.82 19.39 3.96
N GLY A 43 -1.98 19.66 4.97
CA GLY A 43 -0.88 18.78 5.35
C GLY A 43 0.12 18.51 4.23
N GLY A 44 0.27 19.42 3.27
CA GLY A 44 1.09 19.20 2.08
C GLY A 44 0.49 18.24 1.02
N TRP A 45 -0.71 17.68 1.23
CA TRP A 45 -1.35 16.78 0.28
C TRP A 45 -2.25 17.50 -0.75
N SER A 46 -2.23 16.99 -2.00
CA SER A 46 -3.07 17.45 -3.10
C SER A 46 -3.71 16.28 -3.84
N ASN A 47 -4.96 16.45 -4.25
CA ASN A 47 -5.62 15.59 -5.22
C ASN A 47 -4.93 15.68 -6.59
N ASP A 48 -4.96 14.61 -7.38
CA ASP A 48 -4.72 14.71 -8.83
C ASP A 48 -5.98 15.14 -9.61
N GLY A 49 -6.52 16.32 -9.26
CA GLY A 49 -7.73 16.86 -9.87
C GLY A 49 -8.64 17.60 -8.88
N PRO A 50 -9.86 17.96 -9.31
CA PRO A 50 -10.80 18.72 -8.50
C PRO A 50 -11.31 17.95 -7.26
N GLU A 51 -12.24 18.57 -6.55
CA GLU A 51 -12.96 17.95 -5.45
C GLU A 51 -13.67 16.65 -5.89
N GLY A 52 -13.74 15.66 -5.00
CA GLY A 52 -14.17 14.30 -5.31
C GLY A 52 -13.11 13.39 -5.97
N ILE A 53 -11.95 13.92 -6.40
CA ILE A 53 -10.86 13.12 -6.99
C ILE A 53 -9.82 12.73 -5.93
N HIS A 54 -10.14 11.72 -5.12
CA HIS A 54 -9.29 11.21 -4.05
C HIS A 54 -8.19 10.28 -4.60
N GLN A 55 -7.18 10.91 -5.22
CA GLN A 55 -5.97 10.26 -5.75
C GLN A 55 -4.69 10.89 -5.17
N MET A 56 -4.13 10.24 -4.15
CA MET A 56 -2.93 10.66 -3.42
C MET A 56 -1.90 9.52 -3.39
N ASP A 57 -1.35 9.20 -4.57
CA ASP A 57 -0.30 8.20 -4.77
C ASP A 57 1.06 8.86 -5.05
N TYR A 58 2.15 8.07 -5.13
CA TYR A 58 3.49 8.59 -5.40
C TYR A 58 3.58 9.45 -6.66
N TYR A 59 2.71 9.23 -7.66
CA TYR A 59 2.66 10.10 -8.82
C TYR A 59 2.28 11.52 -8.42
N SER A 60 1.24 11.76 -7.60
CA SER A 60 0.95 13.10 -7.10
C SER A 60 1.92 13.55 -5.99
N SER A 61 2.23 12.70 -5.01
CA SER A 61 2.96 13.10 -3.80
C SER A 61 4.48 13.09 -3.91
N SER A 62 5.07 12.35 -4.86
CA SER A 62 6.54 12.22 -4.98
C SER A 62 7.13 12.77 -6.27
N PHE A 63 6.54 12.47 -7.45
CA PHE A 63 7.17 12.75 -8.75
C PHE A 63 6.38 13.62 -9.76
N ALA A 64 5.17 14.06 -9.44
CA ALA A 64 4.47 15.11 -10.18
C ALA A 64 4.17 16.34 -9.30
N ILE A 65 3.06 16.38 -8.55
CA ILE A 65 2.56 17.64 -7.97
C ILE A 65 3.54 18.26 -6.98
N GLN A 66 4.03 17.50 -6.00
CA GLN A 66 5.01 18.01 -5.02
C GLN A 66 6.38 18.29 -5.65
N PHE A 67 6.84 17.41 -6.54
CA PHE A 67 8.08 17.61 -7.30
C PHE A 67 8.08 18.91 -8.12
N LEU A 68 6.96 19.19 -8.79
CA LEU A 68 6.79 20.38 -9.65
C LEU A 68 6.56 21.65 -8.83
N GLN A 69 5.94 21.57 -7.64
CA GLN A 69 5.92 22.68 -6.66
C GLN A 69 7.34 23.03 -6.18
N LEU A 70 8.16 22.04 -5.84
CA LEU A 70 9.55 22.22 -5.42
C LEU A 70 10.46 22.76 -6.53
N LEU A 71 10.32 22.24 -7.76
CA LEU A 71 11.01 22.80 -8.92
C LEU A 71 10.56 24.23 -9.23
N TYR A 72 9.28 24.58 -9.04
CA TYR A 72 8.80 25.95 -9.19
C TYR A 72 9.48 26.87 -8.17
N ALA A 73 9.46 26.49 -6.89
CA ALA A 73 10.07 27.26 -5.82
C ALA A 73 11.58 27.51 -6.05
N LYS A 74 12.28 26.56 -6.68
CA LYS A 74 13.71 26.70 -7.00
C LYS A 74 14.02 27.47 -8.29
N LEU A 75 13.20 27.34 -9.33
CA LEU A 75 13.49 27.88 -10.66
C LEU A 75 12.79 29.20 -10.98
N ALA A 76 11.71 29.53 -10.25
CA ALA A 76 10.89 30.72 -10.43
C ALA A 76 10.65 31.50 -9.13
N GLY A 77 11.10 31.01 -7.97
CA GLY A 77 10.83 31.64 -6.68
C GLY A 77 11.45 33.03 -6.45
N GLU A 78 12.41 33.44 -7.28
CA GLU A 78 12.92 34.84 -7.29
C GLU A 78 11.89 35.81 -7.88
N ASP A 79 11.10 35.37 -8.87
CA ASP A 79 10.00 36.15 -9.45
C ASP A 79 8.76 36.18 -8.53
N ASP A 80 8.61 35.16 -7.66
CA ASP A 80 7.44 34.95 -6.80
C ASP A 80 7.81 34.27 -5.46
N PRO A 81 8.38 35.03 -4.50
CA PRO A 81 8.84 34.46 -3.24
C PRO A 81 7.70 33.92 -2.36
N ALA A 82 6.53 34.58 -2.37
CA ALA A 82 5.40 34.19 -1.53
C ALA A 82 4.85 32.81 -1.91
N ARG A 83 4.74 32.53 -3.22
CA ARG A 83 4.33 31.22 -3.75
C ARG A 83 5.41 30.16 -3.55
N ALA A 84 6.69 30.54 -3.65
CA ALA A 84 7.80 29.63 -3.38
C ALA A 84 7.82 29.15 -1.92
N GLU A 85 7.70 30.06 -0.95
CA GLU A 85 7.69 29.68 0.48
C GLU A 85 6.46 28.85 0.86
N GLU A 86 5.26 29.14 0.31
CA GLU A 86 4.08 28.30 0.50
C GLU A 86 4.28 26.88 -0.07
N PHE A 87 4.96 26.73 -1.21
CA PHE A 87 5.31 25.41 -1.77
C PHE A 87 6.37 24.67 -0.94
N LYS A 88 7.40 25.37 -0.42
CA LYS A 88 8.36 24.77 0.54
C LYS A 88 7.67 24.32 1.82
N LYS A 89 6.76 25.13 2.36
CA LYS A 89 5.96 24.82 3.57
C LYS A 89 5.06 23.60 3.38
N ARG A 90 4.42 23.45 2.21
CA ARG A 90 3.70 22.21 1.85
C ARG A 90 4.62 21.01 1.79
N ALA A 91 5.82 21.16 1.25
CA ALA A 91 6.81 20.10 1.25
C ALA A 91 7.26 19.72 2.68
N GLN A 92 7.49 20.68 3.57
CA GLN A 92 7.76 20.38 4.99
C GLN A 92 6.63 19.55 5.61
N GLN A 93 5.37 19.97 5.44
CA GLN A 93 4.23 19.23 5.97
C GLN A 93 4.13 17.79 5.43
N VAL A 94 4.28 17.59 4.12
CA VAL A 94 4.16 16.25 3.52
C VAL A 94 5.40 15.37 3.78
N ALA A 95 6.56 15.94 4.14
CA ALA A 95 7.74 15.17 4.52
C ALA A 95 7.50 14.32 5.78
N LEU A 96 6.80 14.88 6.77
CA LEU A 96 6.41 14.22 8.03
C LEU A 96 5.39 13.08 7.84
N ASP A 97 4.82 12.97 6.64
CA ASP A 97 3.90 11.90 6.24
C ASP A 97 4.58 10.91 5.30
N LEU A 98 5.32 11.40 4.28
CA LEU A 98 6.02 10.56 3.31
C LEU A 98 7.18 9.77 3.92
N ILE A 99 7.77 10.22 5.03
CA ILE A 99 8.78 9.41 5.75
C ILE A 99 8.24 8.02 6.09
N HIS A 100 6.92 7.90 6.32
CA HIS A 100 6.24 6.65 6.69
C HIS A 100 5.99 5.66 5.53
N TYR A 101 6.48 5.94 4.32
CA TYR A 101 6.27 5.11 3.12
C TYR A 101 7.48 4.24 2.74
N TYR A 102 8.58 4.28 3.50
CA TYR A 102 9.84 3.60 3.20
C TYR A 102 10.39 2.85 4.41
N ASP A 103 10.83 1.61 4.23
CA ASP A 103 11.33 0.77 5.32
C ASP A 103 12.86 0.80 5.52
N ASN A 104 13.31 0.04 6.51
CA ASN A 104 14.73 -0.05 6.87
C ASN A 104 15.57 -0.77 5.81
N GLU A 105 14.99 -1.68 5.02
CA GLU A 105 15.67 -2.39 3.93
C GLU A 105 15.80 -1.51 2.67
N GLY A 106 15.06 -0.39 2.61
CA GLY A 106 14.97 0.48 1.44
C GLY A 106 13.78 0.19 0.52
N ARG A 107 12.82 -0.63 0.95
CA ARG A 107 11.59 -0.92 0.20
C ARG A 107 10.59 0.21 0.38
N SER A 108 10.16 0.84 -0.72
CA SER A 108 8.92 1.64 -0.72
C SER A 108 7.70 0.72 -0.61
N ILE A 109 6.67 1.16 0.11
CA ILE A 109 5.35 0.52 0.04
C ILE A 109 4.79 0.70 -1.38
N PRO A 110 4.52 -0.35 -2.17
CA PRO A 110 3.93 -0.20 -3.50
C PRO A 110 2.44 0.15 -3.34
N PHE A 111 2.07 1.38 -3.71
CA PHE A 111 0.71 1.90 -3.61
C PHE A 111 0.36 2.76 -4.84
N GLY A 112 -0.88 2.64 -5.32
CA GLY A 112 -1.42 3.44 -6.42
C GLY A 112 -0.89 3.08 -7.81
N ARG A 113 -1.00 4.04 -8.75
CA ARG A 113 -0.49 3.89 -10.12
C ARG A 113 1.03 4.16 -10.19
N SER A 114 1.63 3.80 -11.32
CA SER A 114 3.00 4.19 -11.68
C SER A 114 4.11 3.76 -10.71
N VAL A 115 3.86 2.80 -9.81
CA VAL A 115 4.91 2.17 -8.97
C VAL A 115 6.03 1.50 -9.77
N GLY A 116 5.76 1.11 -11.02
CA GLY A 116 6.78 0.58 -11.95
C GLY A 116 7.91 1.57 -12.24
N TYR A 117 7.67 2.87 -12.03
CA TYR A 117 8.72 3.88 -11.99
C TYR A 117 9.49 3.71 -10.65
N ARG A 118 10.25 2.60 -10.55
CA ARG A 118 10.86 1.99 -9.35
C ARG A 118 11.63 2.98 -8.48
N PHE A 119 12.71 3.50 -9.05
CA PHE A 119 13.56 4.51 -8.46
C PHE A 119 12.72 5.77 -8.24
N ALA A 120 11.71 5.98 -9.09
CA ALA A 120 10.88 7.16 -9.11
C ALA A 120 9.90 7.32 -7.92
N MET A 121 10.06 6.56 -6.84
CA MET A 121 9.21 6.67 -5.65
C MET A 121 9.76 7.70 -4.63
N VAL A 122 11.06 8.02 -4.64
CA VAL A 122 11.78 8.90 -3.66
C VAL A 122 12.10 10.36 -4.08
N SER A 123 11.54 10.98 -5.14
CA SER A 123 12.12 12.23 -5.72
C SER A 123 11.79 13.44 -4.92
N PHE A 124 10.65 13.42 -4.24
CA PHE A 124 10.29 14.44 -3.29
C PHE A 124 11.47 14.79 -2.38
N TRP A 125 12.20 13.79 -1.87
CA TRP A 125 13.43 13.99 -1.08
C TRP A 125 14.56 14.70 -1.84
N GLY A 126 14.81 14.31 -3.10
CA GLY A 126 15.82 14.94 -3.95
C GLY A 126 15.45 16.36 -4.40
N ALA A 127 14.16 16.62 -4.63
CA ALA A 127 13.63 17.94 -4.98
C ALA A 127 13.55 18.87 -3.77
N LEU A 128 13.26 18.34 -2.58
CA LEU A 128 13.26 19.05 -1.31
C LEU A 128 14.68 19.55 -0.98
N ALA A 129 15.69 18.69 -1.19
CA ALA A 129 17.09 19.07 -1.14
C ALA A 129 17.45 20.12 -2.21
N TYR A 130 17.06 19.91 -3.47
CA TYR A 130 17.35 20.85 -4.58
C TYR A 130 16.71 22.24 -4.39
N ALA A 131 15.51 22.29 -3.82
CA ALA A 131 14.81 23.53 -3.51
C ALA A 131 15.35 24.27 -2.28
N GLY A 132 16.27 23.66 -1.51
CA GLY A 132 16.80 24.25 -0.28
C GLY A 132 15.75 24.40 0.81
N VAL A 133 14.92 23.36 1.00
CA VAL A 133 13.90 23.33 2.06
C VAL A 133 14.55 22.92 3.38
N GLU A 134 14.35 23.73 4.42
CA GLU A 134 14.70 23.35 5.79
C GLU A 134 13.83 22.18 6.24
N LEU A 135 14.44 21.11 6.76
CA LEU A 135 13.70 19.94 7.22
C LEU A 135 12.93 20.26 8.52
N PRO A 136 11.67 19.83 8.64
CA PRO A 136 10.95 19.92 9.90
C PRO A 136 11.42 18.82 10.87
N GLU A 137 11.56 19.17 12.15
CA GLU A 137 11.77 18.19 13.22
C GLU A 137 10.67 17.11 13.17
N PRO A 138 11.02 15.80 13.32
CA PRO A 138 12.32 15.25 13.73
C PRO A 138 13.20 14.77 12.56
N LEU A 139 13.00 15.27 11.33
CA LEU A 139 13.68 14.75 10.13
C LEU A 139 15.08 15.34 9.96
N THR A 140 16.09 14.47 9.96
CA THR A 140 17.48 14.87 9.66
C THR A 140 17.84 14.65 8.19
N TRP A 141 18.86 15.36 7.70
CA TRP A 141 19.42 15.06 6.37
C TRP A 141 20.01 13.65 6.28
N GLY A 142 20.44 13.06 7.40
CA GLY A 142 20.89 11.67 7.45
C GLY A 142 19.76 10.65 7.26
N MET A 143 18.56 10.91 7.80
CA MET A 143 17.36 10.10 7.54
C MET A 143 16.95 10.21 6.07
N VAL A 144 16.91 11.43 5.51
CA VAL A 144 16.54 11.69 4.11
C VAL A 144 17.55 11.04 3.14
N LYS A 145 18.85 11.18 3.42
CA LYS A 145 19.93 10.47 2.70
C LYS A 145 19.75 8.96 2.79
N GLY A 146 19.49 8.44 3.98
CA GLY A 146 19.26 7.03 4.23
C GLY A 146 18.08 6.44 3.44
N VAL A 147 16.93 7.12 3.41
CA VAL A 147 15.77 6.71 2.60
C VAL A 147 16.15 6.62 1.12
N VAL A 148 16.77 7.67 0.56
CA VAL A 148 17.13 7.69 -0.86
C VAL A 148 18.17 6.63 -1.18
N LEU A 149 19.27 6.53 -0.42
CA LEU A 149 20.38 5.64 -0.74
C LEU A 149 20.07 4.17 -0.47
N ARG A 150 19.29 3.82 0.56
CA ARG A 150 18.78 2.44 0.74
C ARG A 150 17.83 2.05 -0.39
N HIS A 151 16.91 2.92 -0.81
CA HIS A 151 16.04 2.68 -1.97
C HIS A 151 16.83 2.45 -3.27
N LEU A 152 17.86 3.27 -3.53
CA LEU A 152 18.74 3.07 -4.68
C LEU A 152 19.51 1.75 -4.61
N ARG A 153 19.95 1.30 -3.42
CA ARG A 153 20.65 0.02 -3.23
C ARG A 153 19.72 -1.18 -3.33
N TRP A 154 18.53 -1.13 -2.73
CA TRP A 154 17.56 -2.23 -2.78
C TRP A 154 17.11 -2.54 -4.21
N TRP A 155 16.95 -1.52 -5.06
CA TRP A 155 16.69 -1.74 -6.48
C TRP A 155 17.88 -2.35 -7.25
N GLN A 156 19.12 -2.15 -6.80
CA GLN A 156 20.29 -2.80 -7.42
C GLN A 156 20.40 -4.29 -7.06
N THR A 157 19.76 -4.76 -5.97
CA THR A 157 19.76 -6.19 -5.60
C THR A 157 18.66 -7.02 -6.27
N GLN A 158 17.78 -6.40 -7.05
CA GLN A 158 16.75 -7.11 -7.81
C GLN A 158 17.35 -7.55 -9.18
N PRO A 159 17.50 -8.85 -9.49
CA PRO A 159 18.12 -9.27 -10.75
C PRO A 159 17.19 -9.06 -11.96
N ASP A 160 15.91 -9.39 -11.81
CA ASP A 160 14.92 -9.42 -12.91
C ASP A 160 14.48 -8.01 -13.40
N ILE A 161 15.05 -6.95 -12.81
CA ILE A 161 14.88 -5.58 -13.29
C ILE A 161 15.81 -5.22 -14.45
N TRP A 162 16.78 -6.08 -14.77
CA TRP A 162 17.78 -5.87 -15.81
C TRP A 162 17.54 -6.79 -17.01
N SER A 163 17.63 -6.23 -18.21
CA SER A 163 17.61 -7.01 -19.44
C SER A 163 18.99 -7.68 -19.67
N PRO A 164 19.09 -8.69 -20.54
CA PRO A 164 20.37 -9.26 -20.93
C PRO A 164 21.37 -8.27 -21.57
N SER A 165 20.93 -7.06 -21.96
CA SER A 165 21.81 -5.98 -22.45
C SER A 165 22.13 -4.92 -21.39
N GLY A 166 21.80 -5.17 -20.11
CA GLY A 166 22.08 -4.25 -19.00
C GLY A 166 21.19 -3.00 -18.97
N THR A 167 20.22 -2.89 -19.90
CA THR A 167 19.18 -1.85 -19.79
C THR A 167 18.19 -2.24 -18.70
N LEU A 168 17.64 -1.26 -17.99
CA LEU A 168 16.49 -1.55 -17.14
C LEU A 168 15.36 -2.09 -17.99
N THR A 169 14.82 -3.22 -17.58
CA THR A 169 13.53 -3.64 -18.09
C THR A 169 12.52 -2.53 -17.78
N ILE A 170 11.47 -2.50 -18.60
CA ILE A 170 10.12 -2.39 -18.06
C ILE A 170 10.14 -3.23 -16.75
N GLY A 171 10.13 -2.74 -15.49
CA GLY A 171 10.19 -3.54 -14.20
C GLY A 171 9.59 -2.92 -12.91
N TYR A 172 8.76 -3.63 -12.12
CA TYR A 172 8.81 -3.48 -10.65
C TYR A 172 9.99 -4.32 -10.16
N SER A 173 9.81 -5.43 -9.43
CA SER A 173 10.89 -6.43 -9.26
C SER A 173 11.15 -7.22 -10.55
N TYR A 174 10.10 -7.43 -11.36
CA TYR A 174 10.08 -7.96 -12.73
C TYR A 174 9.03 -7.16 -13.57
N PRO A 175 8.82 -7.37 -14.90
CA PRO A 175 8.42 -6.29 -15.82
C PRO A 175 7.23 -5.23 -15.69
N ASN A 176 7.54 -3.91 -15.43
CA ASN A 176 6.80 -2.58 -15.57
C ASN A 176 7.67 -1.22 -15.34
N MET A 177 8.02 -0.30 -16.30
CA MET A 177 9.18 0.73 -16.39
C MET A 177 9.56 1.91 -15.38
N TYR A 178 10.89 2.28 -15.26
CA TYR A 178 11.61 3.64 -15.13
C TYR A 178 12.66 3.97 -13.96
N PRO A 179 13.76 4.79 -14.19
CA PRO A 179 14.81 5.23 -13.19
C PRO A 179 15.12 6.76 -12.95
N TRP A 180 15.98 7.12 -11.96
CA TRP A 180 16.64 8.46 -11.78
C TRP A 180 17.89 8.53 -10.84
N LYS A 181 18.36 9.76 -10.46
CA LYS A 181 19.22 10.10 -9.29
C LYS A 181 18.90 11.51 -8.71
N PRO A 182 19.20 11.83 -7.43
CA PRO A 182 19.10 13.20 -6.87
C PRO A 182 20.24 14.12 -7.34
N ALA A 183 20.04 15.44 -7.30
CA ALA A 183 20.98 16.44 -7.82
C ALA A 183 21.08 17.68 -6.93
N VAL A 184 22.07 17.73 -6.03
CA VAL A 184 22.43 18.90 -5.19
C VAL A 184 23.96 19.10 -5.12
N PRO A 185 24.46 20.32 -4.85
CA PRO A 185 25.89 20.60 -4.68
C PRO A 185 26.58 19.69 -3.66
N ALA A 186 27.85 19.35 -3.90
CA ALA A 186 28.57 18.29 -3.15
C ALA A 186 28.79 18.57 -1.66
N ASP A 187 28.75 19.84 -1.27
CA ASP A 187 28.84 20.37 0.09
C ASP A 187 27.50 20.35 0.86
N HIS A 188 26.37 20.16 0.16
CA HIS A 188 25.04 20.16 0.77
C HIS A 188 24.90 19.07 1.86
N PRO A 189 24.24 19.36 3.01
CA PRO A 189 24.04 18.41 4.12
C PRO A 189 23.54 17.02 3.74
N PHE A 190 22.76 16.89 2.66
CA PHE A 190 22.32 15.61 2.09
C PHE A 190 23.47 14.66 1.71
N TRP A 191 24.61 15.18 1.23
CA TRP A 191 25.78 14.36 0.91
C TRP A 191 26.70 14.19 2.11
N THR A 192 26.90 15.25 2.90
CA THR A 192 27.89 15.29 3.98
C THR A 192 27.43 14.63 5.29
N SER A 193 26.12 14.48 5.52
CA SER A 193 25.58 13.71 6.66
C SER A 193 25.85 12.21 6.52
N GLU A 194 25.98 11.49 7.64
CA GLU A 194 25.92 10.01 7.65
C GLU A 194 24.51 9.50 7.35
N GLU A 195 24.37 8.26 6.86
CA GLU A 195 23.06 7.65 6.64
C GLU A 195 22.42 7.19 7.95
N GLN A 196 21.14 7.49 8.16
CA GLN A 196 20.41 7.15 9.39
C GLN A 196 19.13 6.35 9.11
N LEU A 197 18.70 5.57 10.10
CA LEU A 197 17.34 5.03 10.19
C LEU A 197 16.48 6.02 10.99
N PRO A 198 15.19 6.23 10.63
CA PRO A 198 14.28 7.03 11.45
C PRO A 198 14.07 6.47 12.87
N GLY A 199 14.26 5.16 13.07
CA GLY A 199 14.29 4.53 14.38
C GLY A 199 13.02 4.78 15.19
N ASP A 200 13.17 5.31 16.40
CA ASP A 200 12.08 5.71 17.30
C ASP A 200 11.78 7.22 17.24
N ALA A 201 12.48 7.98 16.38
CA ALA A 201 12.22 9.41 16.20
C ALA A 201 10.92 9.69 15.45
N ILE A 202 10.38 8.72 14.71
CA ILE A 202 9.05 8.80 14.06
C ILE A 202 8.04 7.85 14.75
N PRO A 203 6.74 8.22 14.82
CA PRO A 203 5.71 7.36 15.41
C PRO A 203 5.63 5.98 14.75
N LYS A 204 5.54 4.91 15.56
CA LYS A 204 5.41 3.52 15.06
C LYS A 204 4.07 3.25 14.38
N VAL A 205 3.04 3.99 14.74
CA VAL A 205 1.75 4.05 14.04
C VAL A 205 1.44 5.53 13.80
N LYS A 206 1.04 5.86 12.58
CA LYS A 206 0.85 7.24 12.11
C LYS A 206 -0.46 7.35 11.35
N GLU A 207 -1.34 8.22 11.83
CA GLU A 207 -2.53 8.66 11.10
C GLU A 207 -2.13 9.56 9.92
N LEU A 208 -2.75 9.34 8.76
CA LEU A 208 -2.54 10.12 7.54
C LEU A 208 -3.93 10.51 6.99
N PRO A 209 -4.63 11.52 7.59
CA PRO A 209 -6.05 11.76 7.32
C PRO A 209 -6.35 12.15 5.87
N GLN A 210 -5.44 12.89 5.24
CA GLN A 210 -5.62 13.43 3.88
C GLN A 210 -5.65 12.33 2.79
N PRO A 211 -4.67 11.40 2.72
CA PRO A 211 -4.78 10.24 1.85
C PRO A 211 -5.74 9.16 2.37
N GLY A 212 -6.28 9.27 3.60
CA GLY A 212 -7.18 8.27 4.18
C GLY A 212 -6.45 6.98 4.57
N HIS A 213 -5.23 7.12 5.10
CA HIS A 213 -4.33 6.02 5.44
C HIS A 213 -3.98 5.97 6.94
N ILE A 214 -3.55 4.80 7.41
CA ILE A 214 -2.80 4.64 8.67
C ILE A 214 -1.53 3.85 8.33
N ALA A 215 -0.36 4.43 8.57
CA ALA A 215 0.92 3.76 8.39
C ALA A 215 1.37 3.09 9.70
N SER A 216 2.08 1.96 9.58
CA SER A 216 2.67 1.21 10.70
C SER A 216 4.09 0.75 10.37
N TYR A 217 4.97 0.83 11.37
CA TYR A 217 6.36 0.36 11.40
C TYR A 217 6.53 -0.85 12.33
N LEU A 218 5.43 -1.42 12.81
CA LEU A 218 5.42 -2.65 13.60
C LEU A 218 5.58 -3.88 12.68
N GLY A 219 6.07 -4.98 13.24
CA GLY A 219 6.22 -6.25 12.52
C GLY A 219 7.39 -6.34 11.54
N GLY A 220 8.32 -5.37 11.55
CA GLY A 220 9.55 -5.43 10.75
C GLY A 220 9.40 -5.02 9.29
N HIS A 221 8.21 -4.55 8.88
CA HIS A 221 7.99 -3.90 7.59
C HIS A 221 7.28 -2.56 7.76
N CYS A 222 7.24 -1.75 6.71
CA CYS A 222 6.27 -0.66 6.62
C CYS A 222 4.99 -1.17 5.98
N MET A 223 3.87 -0.97 6.67
CA MET A 223 2.52 -1.31 6.21
C MET A 223 1.64 -0.06 6.19
N LEU A 224 0.76 0.01 5.19
CA LEU A 224 -0.16 1.12 4.96
C LEU A 224 -1.59 0.56 4.88
N LEU A 225 -2.38 0.75 5.93
CA LEU A 225 -3.83 0.56 5.85
C LEU A 225 -4.44 1.66 5.00
N SER A 226 -5.44 1.35 4.16
CA SER A 226 -5.97 2.29 3.17
C SER A 226 -7.50 2.24 3.03
N SER A 227 -8.11 3.42 2.92
CA SER A 227 -9.54 3.62 2.71
C SER A 227 -9.82 4.83 1.81
N GLY A 228 -10.93 4.80 1.08
CA GLY A 228 -11.42 5.93 0.26
C GLY A 228 -10.66 6.24 -1.05
N GLN A 229 -9.37 5.92 -1.16
CA GLN A 229 -8.58 6.16 -2.37
C GLN A 229 -9.17 5.45 -3.60
N ALA A 230 -9.30 6.17 -4.72
CA ALA A 230 -9.87 5.61 -5.94
C ALA A 230 -9.42 6.36 -7.20
N CYS A 231 -9.15 5.62 -8.29
CA CYS A 231 -8.83 6.22 -9.57
C CYS A 231 -10.06 6.94 -10.17
N SER A 232 -9.86 8.17 -10.67
CA SER A 232 -10.90 8.97 -11.35
C SER A 232 -11.40 8.32 -12.64
N TYR A 233 -10.53 7.58 -13.33
CA TYR A 233 -10.80 6.84 -14.57
C TYR A 233 -10.64 5.32 -14.38
N PRO A 234 -11.27 4.47 -15.21
CA PRO A 234 -11.20 3.01 -15.07
C PRO A 234 -9.85 2.44 -15.56
N MET A 235 -8.84 2.45 -14.69
CA MET A 235 -7.52 1.85 -14.95
C MET A 235 -7.51 0.32 -14.69
N LYS A 236 -6.76 -0.45 -15.50
CA LYS A 236 -6.50 -1.90 -15.22
C LYS A 236 -5.94 -2.09 -13.81
N GLY A 237 -6.58 -2.96 -13.02
CA GLY A 237 -6.17 -3.27 -11.65
C GLY A 237 -6.47 -2.18 -10.62
N THR A 238 -7.46 -1.29 -10.85
CA THR A 238 -7.80 -0.22 -9.89
C THR A 238 -8.09 -0.74 -8.48
N HIS A 239 -8.78 -1.88 -8.34
CA HIS A 239 -9.07 -2.50 -7.04
C HIS A 239 -7.79 -2.93 -6.30
N ALA A 240 -6.77 -3.42 -7.01
CA ALA A 240 -5.52 -3.87 -6.41
C ALA A 240 -4.58 -2.71 -6.06
N LYS A 241 -4.69 -1.59 -6.80
CA LYS A 241 -3.82 -0.41 -6.69
C LYS A 241 -4.27 0.59 -5.63
N TYR A 242 -5.58 0.69 -5.39
CA TYR A 242 -6.17 1.61 -4.41
C TYR A 242 -7.21 0.95 -3.48
N GLY A 243 -7.85 -0.14 -3.93
CA GLY A 243 -8.96 -0.77 -3.22
C GLY A 243 -8.56 -1.78 -2.14
N SER A 244 -7.35 -2.35 -2.16
CA SER A 244 -6.86 -3.27 -1.12
C SER A 244 -6.83 -2.61 0.25
N PHE A 245 -7.04 -3.41 1.30
CA PHE A 245 -7.17 -2.91 2.68
C PHE A 245 -5.84 -2.52 3.31
N ALA A 246 -4.77 -3.24 2.97
CA ALA A 246 -3.42 -3.01 3.44
C ALA A 246 -2.43 -3.18 2.28
N TYR A 247 -1.35 -2.40 2.30
CA TYR A 247 -0.21 -2.51 1.39
C TYR A 247 1.05 -2.68 2.23
N SER A 248 1.97 -3.57 1.82
CA SER A 248 3.23 -3.78 2.53
C SER A 248 4.43 -3.54 1.62
N SER A 249 5.44 -2.87 2.17
CA SER A 249 6.78 -2.75 1.59
C SER A 249 7.46 -4.09 1.33
N ALA A 250 7.21 -5.11 2.17
CA ALA A 250 7.73 -6.46 1.97
C ALA A 250 6.80 -7.34 1.10
N TYR A 251 5.49 -7.19 1.26
CA TYR A 251 4.47 -7.99 0.57
C TYR A 251 3.59 -7.11 -0.32
N ALA A 252 4.03 -6.95 -1.57
CA ALA A 252 3.34 -6.08 -2.53
C ALA A 252 1.95 -6.62 -2.89
N TYR A 253 1.11 -5.74 -3.46
CA TYR A 253 -0.19 -6.13 -3.98
C TYR A 253 -0.07 -7.02 -5.24
N SER A 254 -1.09 -7.85 -5.45
CA SER A 254 -1.28 -8.62 -6.68
C SER A 254 -2.29 -7.94 -7.60
N VAL A 255 -1.99 -7.90 -8.89
CA VAL A 255 -2.89 -7.41 -9.96
C VAL A 255 -3.38 -8.63 -10.75
N PRO A 256 -4.69 -8.76 -11.02
CA PRO A 256 -5.19 -9.87 -11.83
C PRO A 256 -4.53 -9.95 -13.22
N PRO A 257 -3.87 -11.08 -13.59
CA PRO A 257 -3.55 -11.38 -14.98
C PRO A 257 -4.83 -11.56 -15.81
N GLY A 258 -5.79 -12.32 -15.28
CA GLY A 258 -7.12 -12.58 -15.86
C GLY A 258 -8.26 -11.98 -15.03
N LEU A 259 -9.46 -12.56 -15.13
CA LEU A 259 -10.65 -12.15 -14.37
C LEU A 259 -11.55 -13.34 -13.96
N PHE A 260 -11.20 -14.56 -14.37
CA PHE A 260 -11.93 -15.79 -14.04
C PHE A 260 -11.31 -16.46 -12.83
N THR A 261 -12.13 -17.17 -12.05
CA THR A 261 -11.71 -17.90 -10.83
C THR A 261 -11.04 -17.01 -9.78
N LEU A 262 -10.67 -17.58 -8.64
CA LEU A 262 -10.04 -16.85 -7.54
C LEU A 262 -8.53 -16.68 -7.76
N GLU A 263 -7.92 -17.61 -8.49
CA GLU A 263 -6.48 -17.73 -8.74
C GLU A 263 -5.99 -16.67 -9.74
N GLN A 264 -6.75 -16.40 -10.82
CA GLN A 264 -6.43 -15.29 -11.73
C GLN A 264 -6.76 -13.93 -11.12
N TYR A 265 -7.68 -13.86 -10.16
CA TYR A 265 -8.03 -12.62 -9.48
C TYR A 265 -7.05 -12.26 -8.35
N ALA A 266 -6.43 -13.26 -7.72
CA ALA A 266 -5.30 -13.11 -6.81
C ALA A 266 -5.52 -12.04 -5.72
N LEU A 267 -6.52 -12.25 -4.84
CA LEU A 267 -7.06 -11.29 -3.85
C LEU A 267 -6.12 -10.89 -2.69
N ALA A 268 -4.89 -10.47 -2.99
CA ALA A 268 -3.90 -10.06 -2.01
C ALA A 268 -4.35 -8.80 -1.25
N SER A 269 -4.65 -8.98 0.04
CA SER A 269 -5.24 -7.99 0.94
C SER A 269 -6.61 -7.43 0.48
N GLN A 270 -7.46 -8.29 -0.11
CA GLN A 270 -8.79 -7.91 -0.56
C GLN A 270 -9.87 -8.89 -0.06
N LEU A 271 -11.10 -8.37 0.13
CA LEU A 271 -12.33 -9.14 0.23
C LEU A 271 -13.01 -9.11 -1.13
N GLY A 272 -13.17 -10.30 -1.73
CA GLY A 272 -13.90 -10.52 -2.96
C GLY A 272 -15.25 -11.18 -2.71
N PHE A 273 -16.18 -10.92 -3.64
CA PHE A 273 -17.52 -11.50 -3.67
C PHE A 273 -17.82 -12.09 -5.06
N SER A 274 -18.47 -13.26 -5.10
CA SER A 274 -18.97 -13.91 -6.33
C SER A 274 -20.42 -14.36 -6.13
N ASP A 275 -21.26 -14.18 -7.16
CA ASP A 275 -22.66 -14.64 -7.21
C ASP A 275 -22.92 -15.67 -8.33
N ASP A 276 -21.84 -16.30 -8.81
CA ASP A 276 -21.81 -17.17 -9.99
C ASP A 276 -21.06 -18.50 -9.72
N GLY A 277 -20.88 -18.87 -8.45
CA GLY A 277 -20.18 -20.11 -8.06
C GLY A 277 -18.65 -20.00 -8.05
N GLY A 278 -18.11 -18.78 -8.09
CA GLY A 278 -16.68 -18.48 -8.08
C GLY A 278 -16.07 -18.17 -9.44
N GLU A 279 -16.87 -18.07 -10.51
CA GLU A 279 -16.36 -17.76 -11.86
C GLU A 279 -15.84 -16.32 -11.94
N TYR A 280 -16.56 -15.31 -11.44
CA TYR A 280 -16.10 -13.92 -11.42
C TYR A 280 -16.18 -13.28 -10.04
N TRP A 281 -15.15 -12.49 -9.71
CA TRP A 281 -15.03 -11.85 -8.39
C TRP A 281 -15.18 -10.31 -8.47
N LYS A 282 -15.81 -9.73 -7.45
CA LYS A 282 -16.06 -8.28 -7.30
C LYS A 282 -15.47 -7.81 -5.98
N THR A 283 -14.72 -6.71 -6.02
CA THR A 283 -13.89 -6.20 -4.92
C THR A 283 -14.11 -4.70 -4.71
N ARG A 284 -13.63 -4.17 -3.57
CA ARG A 284 -13.69 -2.73 -3.27
C ARG A 284 -12.95 -1.93 -4.35
N ARG A 285 -13.68 -1.23 -5.22
CA ARG A 285 -13.13 -0.31 -6.26
C ARG A 285 -13.38 1.16 -5.95
N LYS A 286 -14.49 1.44 -5.27
CA LYS A 286 -14.91 2.74 -4.75
C LYS A 286 -15.64 2.50 -3.43
N SER A 287 -15.66 3.49 -2.55
CA SER A 287 -16.48 3.50 -1.34
C SER A 287 -17.51 4.62 -1.44
N VAL A 288 -18.71 4.42 -0.89
CA VAL A 288 -19.74 5.47 -0.75
C VAL A 288 -19.50 6.34 0.48
N TYR A 289 -18.80 5.78 1.48
CA TYR A 289 -18.26 6.48 2.64
C TYR A 289 -16.84 5.97 2.91
N ALA A 290 -15.93 6.85 3.31
CA ALA A 290 -14.63 6.48 3.84
C ALA A 290 -14.14 7.58 4.79
N ALA A 291 -13.58 7.18 5.94
CA ALA A 291 -13.05 8.10 6.93
C ALA A 291 -11.91 7.46 7.73
N LEU A 292 -11.08 8.31 8.33
CA LEU A 292 -10.31 7.98 9.52
C LEU A 292 -11.17 8.38 10.73
N GLU A 293 -11.39 7.44 11.63
CA GLU A 293 -12.20 7.61 12.84
C GLU A 293 -11.42 7.11 14.07
N HIS A 294 -11.86 7.49 15.26
CA HIS A 294 -11.31 6.98 16.52
C HIS A 294 -12.32 6.08 17.23
N ARG A 295 -11.81 5.11 17.98
CA ARG A 295 -12.59 4.13 18.78
C ARG A 295 -11.95 3.90 20.14
N GLY A 296 -12.70 3.38 21.12
CA GLY A 296 -12.22 3.19 22.48
C GLY A 296 -13.00 4.04 23.48
N GLY A 297 -12.32 4.62 24.47
CA GLY A 297 -12.93 5.49 25.48
C GLY A 297 -11.94 6.54 25.99
N ASP A 298 -12.41 7.42 26.87
CA ASP A 298 -11.86 8.74 27.23
C ASP A 298 -10.35 8.84 27.54
N LYS A 299 -9.68 7.72 27.84
CA LYS A 299 -8.25 7.66 28.20
C LYS A 299 -7.35 7.09 27.11
N THR A 300 -7.89 6.32 26.18
CA THR A 300 -7.13 5.62 25.13
C THR A 300 -8.02 5.41 23.90
N THR A 301 -7.69 6.07 22.81
CA THR A 301 -8.35 5.88 21.51
C THR A 301 -7.45 5.11 20.54
N THR A 302 -8.05 4.21 19.78
CA THR A 302 -7.44 3.52 18.63
C THR A 302 -7.90 4.23 17.36
N PRO A 303 -7.01 4.71 16.49
CA PRO A 303 -7.39 5.17 15.16
C PRO A 303 -7.74 3.97 14.28
N VAL A 304 -8.82 4.10 13.52
CA VAL A 304 -9.32 3.09 12.59
C VAL A 304 -9.66 3.73 11.25
N LEU A 305 -9.56 2.96 10.17
CA LEU A 305 -10.10 3.38 8.87
C LEU A 305 -11.42 2.67 8.62
N VAL A 306 -12.48 3.44 8.38
CA VAL A 306 -13.80 2.94 8.02
C VAL A 306 -14.03 3.16 6.52
N SER A 307 -14.75 2.24 5.89
CA SER A 307 -15.39 2.46 4.59
C SER A 307 -16.72 1.72 4.49
N VAL A 308 -17.67 2.30 3.76
CA VAL A 308 -18.88 1.59 3.28
C VAL A 308 -18.78 1.47 1.77
N TRP A 309 -19.00 0.28 1.24
CA TRP A 309 -18.89 0.00 -0.20
C TRP A 309 -19.82 -1.14 -0.63
N ASN A 310 -20.07 -1.22 -1.94
CA ASN A 310 -21.07 -2.10 -2.52
C ASN A 310 -20.47 -2.92 -3.68
N PRO A 311 -20.21 -4.23 -3.53
CA PRO A 311 -19.85 -5.10 -4.65
C PRO A 311 -21.03 -5.35 -5.62
N PHE A 312 -22.25 -5.20 -5.11
CA PHE A 312 -23.53 -5.33 -5.84
C PHE A 312 -24.48 -4.22 -5.36
N PRO A 313 -25.53 -3.85 -6.15
CA PRO A 313 -26.63 -3.02 -5.64
C PRO A 313 -27.29 -3.64 -4.39
N ASP A 314 -27.25 -4.97 -4.36
CA ASP A 314 -27.67 -5.96 -3.37
C ASP A 314 -27.10 -5.93 -1.96
N VAL A 315 -25.83 -5.51 -1.91
CA VAL A 315 -24.89 -5.98 -0.90
C VAL A 315 -24.12 -4.77 -0.38
N THR A 316 -24.23 -4.54 0.92
CA THR A 316 -23.55 -3.43 1.62
C THR A 316 -22.47 -4.00 2.52
N VAL A 317 -21.26 -3.46 2.40
CA VAL A 317 -20.11 -3.87 3.19
C VAL A 317 -19.58 -2.68 3.96
N ARG A 318 -19.79 -2.65 5.29
CA ARG A 318 -19.06 -1.76 6.20
C ARG A 318 -17.77 -2.45 6.61
N THR A 319 -16.64 -1.86 6.25
CA THR A 319 -15.30 -2.34 6.58
C THR A 319 -14.63 -1.40 7.58
N THR A 320 -14.13 -1.94 8.70
CA THR A 320 -13.29 -1.23 9.67
C THR A 320 -11.91 -1.91 9.72
N LEU A 321 -10.85 -1.12 9.59
CA LEU A 321 -9.46 -1.58 9.64
C LEU A 321 -8.78 -1.05 10.90
N VAL A 322 -8.15 -1.93 11.67
CA VAL A 322 -7.45 -1.58 12.92
C VAL A 322 -5.95 -1.85 12.74
N PRO A 323 -5.06 -0.88 13.03
CA PRO A 323 -3.62 -1.07 12.90
C PRO A 323 -3.06 -2.09 13.92
N PRO A 324 -1.82 -2.58 13.72
CA PRO A 324 -1.15 -3.40 14.70
C PRO A 324 -0.96 -2.70 16.05
N ASP A 325 -1.09 -3.49 17.12
CA ASP A 325 -0.76 -3.09 18.48
C ASP A 325 0.69 -3.53 18.82
N PRO A 326 1.47 -2.77 19.60
CA PRO A 326 2.82 -3.16 20.03
C PRO A 326 2.93 -4.53 20.72
N ALA A 327 1.86 -5.04 21.37
CA ALA A 327 1.82 -6.37 21.96
C ALA A 327 1.63 -7.50 20.93
N THR A 328 1.11 -7.19 19.74
CA THR A 328 0.91 -8.13 18.61
C THR A 328 1.38 -7.50 17.30
N PRO A 329 2.68 -7.16 17.16
CA PRO A 329 3.17 -6.23 16.15
C PRO A 329 3.10 -6.79 14.71
N ASN A 330 3.01 -8.11 14.55
CA ASN A 330 2.89 -8.81 13.27
C ASN A 330 1.43 -8.95 12.79
N TRP A 331 0.45 -8.42 13.55
CA TRP A 331 -0.98 -8.64 13.33
C TRP A 331 -1.74 -7.34 13.09
N HIS A 332 -2.65 -7.30 12.12
CA HIS A 332 -3.71 -6.27 12.05
C HIS A 332 -5.09 -6.91 11.94
N LEU A 333 -6.15 -6.15 12.28
CA LEU A 333 -7.53 -6.62 12.17
C LEU A 333 -8.25 -5.99 10.97
N ARG A 334 -9.03 -6.81 10.27
CA ARG A 334 -10.07 -6.36 9.34
C ARG A 334 -11.43 -6.83 9.86
N VAL A 335 -12.37 -5.91 9.91
CA VAL A 335 -13.75 -6.17 10.29
C VAL A 335 -14.63 -5.90 9.10
N HIS A 336 -15.53 -6.82 8.76
CA HIS A 336 -16.50 -6.64 7.68
C HIS A 336 -17.91 -6.99 8.17
N ARG A 337 -18.78 -5.99 8.36
CA ARG A 337 -20.23 -6.20 8.47
C ARG A 337 -20.80 -6.20 7.06
N ILE A 338 -21.45 -7.29 6.68
CA ILE A 338 -21.93 -7.56 5.32
C ILE A 338 -23.43 -7.82 5.39
N GLU A 339 -24.21 -6.97 4.75
CA GLU A 339 -25.65 -7.14 4.52
C GLU A 339 -25.83 -7.69 3.10
N ALA A 340 -26.45 -8.86 2.93
CA ALA A 340 -26.47 -9.58 1.65
C ALA A 340 -27.89 -9.84 1.11
N GLY A 341 -28.37 -8.99 0.19
CA GLY A 341 -29.68 -9.17 -0.48
C GLY A 341 -29.77 -10.34 -1.48
N ARG A 342 -28.67 -11.08 -1.68
CA ARG A 342 -28.53 -12.29 -2.51
C ARG A 342 -27.65 -13.32 -1.81
N GLU A 343 -27.73 -14.58 -2.23
CA GLU A 343 -26.70 -15.56 -1.86
C GLU A 343 -25.38 -15.16 -2.56
N VAL A 344 -24.27 -15.20 -1.82
CA VAL A 344 -22.97 -14.70 -2.33
C VAL A 344 -21.80 -15.43 -1.65
N MET A 345 -20.86 -15.90 -2.47
CA MET A 345 -19.57 -16.43 -2.01
C MET A 345 -18.65 -15.28 -1.63
N THR A 346 -17.84 -15.46 -0.59
CA THR A 346 -16.88 -14.47 -0.10
C THR A 346 -15.49 -15.08 0.04
N ALA A 347 -14.45 -14.29 -0.24
CA ALA A 347 -13.05 -14.67 -0.08
C ALA A 347 -12.23 -13.48 0.44
N ASP A 348 -11.72 -13.55 1.68
CA ASP A 348 -10.86 -12.55 2.31
C ASP A 348 -9.41 -13.03 2.30
N GLY A 349 -8.59 -12.44 1.41
CA GLY A 349 -7.19 -12.82 1.24
C GLY A 349 -6.24 -12.03 2.14
N SER A 350 -5.30 -12.72 2.79
CA SER A 350 -4.15 -12.11 3.45
C SER A 350 -3.17 -11.49 2.45
N PHE A 351 -1.93 -11.19 2.85
CA PHE A 351 -0.89 -10.82 1.90
C PHE A 351 -0.50 -12.00 1.01
N ALA A 352 -0.01 -11.72 -0.20
CA ALA A 352 0.64 -12.71 -1.04
C ALA A 352 2.10 -12.89 -0.61
N ILE A 353 2.58 -14.14 -0.61
CA ILE A 353 4.01 -14.47 -0.41
C ILE A 353 4.51 -15.39 -1.52
N SER A 354 5.82 -15.35 -1.79
CA SER A 354 6.52 -16.24 -2.73
C SER A 354 6.18 -17.71 -2.44
N ASN A 355 5.62 -18.41 -3.43
CA ASN A 355 5.31 -19.84 -3.35
C ASN A 355 6.49 -20.66 -3.89
N GLU A 356 7.66 -20.49 -3.26
CA GLU A 356 8.92 -21.08 -3.70
C GLU A 356 9.75 -21.53 -2.48
N ARG A 357 10.21 -22.78 -2.48
CA ARG A 357 11.15 -23.32 -1.49
C ARG A 357 12.55 -22.77 -1.73
N ALA A 358 13.30 -22.51 -0.64
CA ALA A 358 14.63 -21.93 -0.75
C ALA A 358 15.67 -22.88 -1.35
N ALA A 359 15.45 -24.20 -1.27
CA ALA A 359 16.42 -25.21 -1.70
C ALA A 359 16.43 -25.47 -3.22
N ASP A 360 15.28 -25.40 -3.89
CA ASP A 360 15.13 -25.85 -5.28
C ASP A 360 14.19 -24.98 -6.14
N GLY A 361 13.59 -23.92 -5.60
CA GLY A 361 12.64 -23.06 -6.31
C GLY A 361 11.37 -23.78 -6.78
N ARG A 362 11.06 -24.97 -6.25
CA ARG A 362 9.75 -25.62 -6.47
C ARG A 362 8.70 -25.03 -5.52
N TYR A 363 7.43 -25.34 -5.78
CA TYR A 363 6.33 -24.91 -4.93
C TYR A 363 6.49 -25.36 -3.47
N LEU A 364 5.90 -24.61 -2.55
CA LEU A 364 5.91 -24.95 -1.13
C LEU A 364 5.15 -26.26 -0.88
N ASP A 365 5.70 -27.10 0.00
CA ASP A 365 5.01 -28.25 0.57
C ASP A 365 4.28 -27.85 1.88
N LEU A 366 3.65 -28.80 2.56
CA LEU A 366 3.15 -28.63 3.93
C LEU A 366 4.29 -28.15 4.86
N TYR A 367 3.96 -27.28 5.82
CA TYR A 367 4.93 -26.60 6.68
C TYR A 367 5.84 -27.55 7.46
N ASP A 368 7.15 -27.33 7.32
CA ASP A 368 8.19 -28.07 8.02
C ASP A 368 8.95 -27.13 8.97
N ALA A 369 8.72 -27.32 10.27
CA ALA A 369 9.35 -26.53 11.33
C ALA A 369 10.88 -26.70 11.43
N GLN A 370 11.46 -27.77 10.86
CA GLN A 370 12.92 -27.94 10.78
C GLN A 370 13.53 -27.17 9.60
N LYS A 371 12.76 -26.94 8.53
CA LYS A 371 13.19 -26.14 7.36
C LYS A 371 12.83 -24.65 7.49
N GLY A 372 11.84 -24.32 8.32
CA GLY A 372 11.29 -22.98 8.44
C GLY A 372 10.61 -22.49 7.15
N GLU A 373 9.99 -23.38 6.39
CA GLU A 373 9.27 -23.08 5.15
C GLU A 373 8.12 -24.07 4.90
N GLY A 374 7.14 -23.67 4.07
CA GLY A 374 5.98 -24.46 3.71
C GLY A 374 4.65 -23.85 4.17
N THR A 375 3.56 -24.62 4.13
CA THR A 375 2.18 -24.12 4.28
C THR A 375 1.32 -24.79 5.33
N LEU A 376 0.29 -24.08 5.81
CA LEU A 376 -0.88 -24.67 6.47
C LEU A 376 -2.15 -23.97 5.96
N PRO A 377 -3.21 -24.68 5.50
CA PRO A 377 -3.24 -26.10 5.14
C PRO A 377 -2.25 -26.45 4.01
N LYS A 378 -2.31 -27.69 3.51
CA LYS A 378 -1.54 -28.10 2.33
C LYS A 378 -2.01 -27.28 1.12
N ILE A 379 -1.09 -26.71 0.35
CA ILE A 379 -1.50 -26.05 -0.90
C ILE A 379 -2.00 -27.10 -1.91
N ILE A 380 -3.18 -26.88 -2.47
CA ILE A 380 -3.76 -27.69 -3.55
C ILE A 380 -3.72 -26.88 -4.86
N GLY A 381 -3.62 -27.57 -6.00
CA GLY A 381 -3.55 -26.94 -7.31
C GLY A 381 -4.90 -26.37 -7.78
N ASN A 382 -4.84 -25.41 -8.70
CA ASN A 382 -5.91 -24.53 -9.21
C ASN A 382 -7.13 -25.24 -9.86
N TYR A 383 -7.20 -26.58 -9.81
CA TYR A 383 -8.22 -27.42 -10.43
C TYR A 383 -8.85 -28.44 -9.48
N ASP A 384 -8.42 -28.49 -8.21
CA ASP A 384 -9.03 -29.30 -7.15
C ASP A 384 -9.28 -28.42 -5.93
N LEU A 385 -10.54 -28.00 -5.77
CA LEU A 385 -10.98 -27.16 -4.66
C LEU A 385 -11.57 -27.99 -3.49
N ASN A 386 -11.66 -29.32 -3.63
CA ASN A 386 -12.46 -30.17 -2.74
C ASN A 386 -11.63 -31.20 -1.95
N THR A 387 -10.34 -31.40 -2.25
CA THR A 387 -9.45 -32.21 -1.40
C THR A 387 -9.40 -31.66 0.04
N PRO A 388 -9.77 -32.46 1.08
CA PRO A 388 -9.84 -31.99 2.46
C PRO A 388 -8.52 -31.46 3.03
N ASP A 389 -7.38 -32.03 2.63
CA ASP A 389 -6.04 -31.54 3.04
C ASP A 389 -5.80 -30.05 2.73
N GLY A 390 -6.56 -29.48 1.77
CA GLY A 390 -6.49 -28.08 1.34
C GLY A 390 -7.22 -27.08 2.23
N TRP A 391 -7.87 -27.56 3.30
CA TRP A 391 -8.74 -26.76 4.15
C TRP A 391 -8.42 -26.91 5.64
N SER A 392 -8.54 -25.82 6.38
CA SER A 392 -8.51 -25.77 7.85
C SER A 392 -9.72 -25.01 8.37
N ALA A 393 -10.08 -25.17 9.65
CA ALA A 393 -11.14 -24.36 10.25
C ALA A 393 -10.69 -22.89 10.32
N GLY A 394 -11.59 -21.92 10.11
CA GLY A 394 -11.21 -20.51 10.05
C GLY A 394 -10.44 -19.99 11.27
N LYS A 395 -10.72 -20.54 12.45
CA LYS A 395 -10.03 -20.22 13.73
C LYS A 395 -8.59 -20.76 13.77
N GLU A 396 -8.36 -21.95 13.20
CA GLU A 396 -7.01 -22.47 12.97
C GLU A 396 -6.30 -21.57 11.96
N GLY A 397 -7.03 -21.17 10.91
CA GLY A 397 -6.60 -20.24 9.88
C GLY A 397 -5.70 -20.88 8.84
N ALA A 398 -5.03 -20.03 8.06
CA ALA A 398 -4.07 -20.46 7.05
C ALA A 398 -2.85 -19.53 7.02
N PHE A 399 -1.68 -20.09 6.73
CA PHE A 399 -0.42 -19.37 6.57
C PHE A 399 0.49 -20.00 5.50
N ALA A 400 1.45 -19.21 5.02
CA ALA A 400 2.54 -19.68 4.17
C ALA A 400 3.87 -19.03 4.59
N VAL A 401 4.95 -19.82 4.61
CA VAL A 401 6.28 -19.43 5.06
C VAL A 401 7.31 -19.68 3.95
N SER A 402 8.05 -18.63 3.56
CA SER A 402 9.17 -18.71 2.61
C SER A 402 10.16 -17.55 2.82
N ARG A 403 9.90 -16.37 2.25
CA ARG A 403 10.69 -15.13 2.40
C ARG A 403 10.10 -14.27 3.53
N GLY A 404 9.99 -14.86 4.72
CA GLY A 404 9.11 -14.43 5.82
C GLY A 404 7.87 -15.34 5.91
N ALA A 405 6.85 -14.89 6.63
CA ALA A 405 5.53 -15.53 6.66
C ALA A 405 4.37 -14.51 6.53
N VAL A 406 3.25 -15.00 6.01
CA VAL A 406 1.94 -14.31 5.93
C VAL A 406 0.83 -15.29 6.29
N GLY A 407 -0.31 -14.79 6.81
CA GLY A 407 -1.45 -15.64 7.13
C GLY A 407 -2.73 -14.90 7.53
N ILE A 408 -3.78 -15.66 7.82
CA ILE A 408 -5.10 -15.17 8.25
C ILE A 408 -5.77 -16.14 9.23
N ARG A 409 -6.43 -15.61 10.26
CA ARG A 409 -7.29 -16.36 11.20
C ARG A 409 -8.62 -15.63 11.39
N ALA A 410 -9.72 -16.38 11.51
CA ALA A 410 -11.02 -15.88 11.90
C ALA A 410 -11.10 -15.77 13.43
N LEU A 411 -11.51 -14.61 13.96
CA LEU A 411 -11.67 -14.39 15.39
C LEU A 411 -13.14 -14.32 15.82
N GLU A 412 -14.08 -14.16 14.89
CA GLU A 412 -15.50 -14.09 15.20
C GLU A 412 -16.09 -15.41 15.74
N SER A 413 -17.25 -15.29 16.39
CA SER A 413 -18.08 -16.40 16.86
C SER A 413 -19.41 -16.42 16.13
N GLY A 414 -19.91 -17.60 15.77
CA GLY A 414 -21.22 -17.78 15.12
C GLY A 414 -21.18 -17.87 13.58
N VAL A 415 -20.03 -17.60 12.95
CA VAL A 415 -19.79 -17.88 11.52
C VAL A 415 -18.67 -18.91 11.41
N GLU A 416 -18.87 -19.96 10.63
CA GLU A 416 -17.83 -20.95 10.33
C GLU A 416 -17.26 -20.71 8.93
N ARG A 417 -16.29 -19.79 8.86
CA ARG A 417 -15.46 -19.60 7.66
C ARG A 417 -14.43 -20.73 7.54
N ALA A 418 -14.16 -21.18 6.34
CA ALA A 418 -13.11 -22.16 6.04
C ALA A 418 -11.83 -21.45 5.57
N ALA A 419 -10.66 -21.95 5.97
CA ALA A 419 -9.36 -21.38 5.60
C ALA A 419 -8.68 -22.24 4.53
N ASN A 420 -8.18 -21.63 3.46
CA ASN A 420 -7.43 -22.31 2.39
C ASN A 420 -6.30 -21.44 1.84
N LEU A 421 -5.53 -22.03 0.91
CA LEU A 421 -4.46 -21.35 0.20
C LEU A 421 -4.78 -21.20 -1.29
N VAL A 422 -4.97 -19.97 -1.75
CA VAL A 422 -5.13 -19.65 -3.17
C VAL A 422 -3.76 -19.62 -3.82
N ASN A 423 -3.47 -20.58 -4.71
CA ASN A 423 -2.28 -20.57 -5.55
C ASN A 423 -2.47 -19.60 -6.72
N ALA A 424 -2.14 -18.33 -6.50
CA ALA A 424 -2.40 -17.26 -7.45
C ALA A 424 -1.62 -17.42 -8.77
N ASP A 425 -2.26 -17.06 -9.88
CA ASP A 425 -1.69 -17.22 -11.21
C ASP A 425 -0.35 -16.48 -11.36
N PRO A 426 0.62 -17.05 -12.11
CA PRO A 426 1.95 -16.46 -12.22
C PRO A 426 1.97 -15.02 -12.77
N ASN A 427 2.87 -14.21 -12.23
CA ASN A 427 3.09 -12.80 -12.53
C ASN A 427 1.93 -11.87 -12.08
N SER A 428 1.01 -12.35 -11.24
CA SER A 428 0.01 -11.52 -10.56
C SER A 428 0.64 -10.58 -9.52
N ASN A 429 1.56 -11.07 -8.69
CA ASN A 429 2.16 -10.28 -7.61
C ASN A 429 3.40 -9.50 -8.02
N LEU A 430 3.51 -8.21 -7.64
CA LEU A 430 4.61 -7.34 -8.07
C LEU A 430 6.01 -7.69 -7.53
N VAL A 431 6.17 -8.49 -6.46
CA VAL A 431 7.48 -8.84 -5.87
C VAL A 431 7.88 -10.31 -6.01
N ALA A 432 7.00 -11.19 -6.52
CA ALA A 432 7.32 -12.58 -6.78
C ALA A 432 6.48 -13.13 -7.94
N SER A 433 7.11 -13.84 -8.88
CA SER A 433 6.43 -14.38 -10.07
C SER A 433 5.45 -15.52 -9.76
N ARG A 434 5.66 -16.26 -8.67
CA ARG A 434 4.76 -17.30 -8.16
C ARG A 434 4.42 -17.00 -6.71
N THR A 435 3.12 -16.90 -6.38
CA THR A 435 2.68 -16.54 -5.03
C THR A 435 1.48 -17.34 -4.56
N VAL A 436 1.39 -17.52 -3.24
CA VAL A 436 0.25 -18.10 -2.56
C VAL A 436 -0.37 -17.07 -1.61
N ILE A 437 -1.70 -17.12 -1.47
CA ILE A 437 -2.49 -16.18 -0.67
C ILE A 437 -3.35 -16.97 0.32
N PRO A 438 -2.95 -17.05 1.60
CA PRO A 438 -3.82 -17.56 2.66
C PRO A 438 -5.12 -16.76 2.74
N THR A 439 -6.25 -17.46 2.70
CA THR A 439 -7.57 -16.89 2.42
C THR A 439 -8.64 -17.52 3.33
N LEU A 440 -9.63 -16.73 3.77
CA LEU A 440 -10.85 -17.24 4.41
C LEU A 440 -12.03 -17.16 3.44
N GLN A 441 -12.77 -18.27 3.30
CA GLN A 441 -13.97 -18.36 2.46
C GLN A 441 -15.23 -18.69 3.26
N HIS A 442 -16.38 -18.21 2.77
CA HIS A 442 -17.72 -18.49 3.30
C HIS A 442 -18.81 -18.09 2.29
N THR A 443 -19.97 -18.73 2.32
CA THR A 443 -21.12 -18.41 1.44
C THR A 443 -22.27 -17.88 2.28
N ILE A 444 -22.55 -16.59 2.17
CA ILE A 444 -23.62 -15.89 2.87
C ILE A 444 -24.94 -16.18 2.15
N LYS A 445 -26.02 -16.49 2.88
CA LYS A 445 -27.34 -16.74 2.30
C LYS A 445 -28.11 -15.45 2.06
N LYS A 446 -29.07 -15.52 1.12
CA LYS A 446 -29.92 -14.39 0.77
C LYS A 446 -30.71 -13.87 1.97
N GLY A 447 -30.52 -12.60 2.30
CA GLY A 447 -31.19 -11.89 3.39
C GLY A 447 -30.41 -11.91 4.71
N GLU A 448 -29.25 -12.58 4.77
CA GLU A 448 -28.43 -12.58 5.98
C GLU A 448 -27.65 -11.27 6.16
N THR A 449 -27.31 -11.00 7.42
CA THR A 449 -26.27 -10.03 7.79
C THR A 449 -25.23 -10.74 8.64
N VAL A 450 -23.97 -10.66 8.26
CA VAL A 450 -22.86 -11.34 8.94
C VAL A 450 -21.75 -10.35 9.29
N SER A 451 -21.00 -10.67 10.35
CA SER A 451 -19.85 -9.88 10.79
C SER A 451 -18.59 -10.74 10.84
N TYR A 452 -17.64 -10.48 9.96
CA TYR A 452 -16.33 -11.14 9.93
C TYR A 452 -15.31 -10.33 10.73
N VAL A 453 -14.43 -10.99 11.49
CA VAL A 453 -13.29 -10.38 12.20
C VAL A 453 -12.03 -11.17 11.86
N SER A 454 -11.36 -10.77 10.78
CA SER A 454 -10.13 -11.42 10.32
C SER A 454 -8.90 -10.79 10.98
N ALA A 455 -8.09 -11.60 11.65
CA ALA A 455 -6.72 -11.24 12.01
C ALA A 455 -5.80 -11.63 10.85
N ILE A 456 -4.94 -10.71 10.42
CA ILE A 456 -3.99 -10.88 9.31
C ILE A 456 -2.57 -10.85 9.84
N TYR A 457 -1.80 -11.91 9.61
CA TYR A 457 -0.40 -12.02 10.02
C TYR A 457 0.55 -11.60 8.90
N ALA A 458 1.62 -10.91 9.26
CA ALA A 458 2.77 -10.65 8.41
C ALA A 458 4.04 -10.45 9.23
N LYS A 459 5.08 -11.26 8.97
CA LYS A 459 6.44 -11.07 9.47
C LYS A 459 7.42 -11.28 8.30
N PRO A 460 8.16 -10.28 7.82
CA PRO A 460 9.00 -10.38 6.63
C PRO A 460 10.33 -11.08 6.90
N SER A 461 10.99 -11.56 5.85
CA SER A 461 12.44 -11.74 5.89
C SER A 461 13.17 -10.39 5.82
N ALA A 462 14.25 -10.27 6.60
CA ALA A 462 15.23 -9.19 6.59
C ALA A 462 16.59 -9.75 7.00
N GLU A 463 17.67 -8.98 6.84
CA GLU A 463 19.01 -9.41 7.27
C GLU A 463 19.04 -9.73 8.78
N GLY A 464 19.66 -10.85 9.15
CA GLY A 464 19.77 -11.30 10.55
C GLY A 464 18.49 -11.89 11.18
N VAL A 465 17.35 -11.99 10.46
CA VAL A 465 16.11 -12.59 10.99
C VAL A 465 16.01 -14.09 10.64
N PRO A 466 16.14 -15.02 11.61
CA PRO A 466 16.15 -16.46 11.31
C PRO A 466 14.77 -17.00 10.91
N LYS A 467 14.74 -18.01 10.02
CA LYS A 467 13.50 -18.57 9.45
C LYS A 467 12.56 -19.17 10.50
N GLU A 468 13.13 -19.85 11.48
CA GLU A 468 12.42 -20.47 12.60
C GLU A 468 11.59 -19.46 13.41
N THR A 469 11.95 -18.18 13.35
CA THR A 469 11.20 -17.09 14.01
C THR A 469 10.01 -16.59 13.18
N TYR A 470 9.86 -16.98 11.90
CA TYR A 470 8.87 -16.37 11.00
C TYR A 470 7.41 -16.56 11.42
N LEU A 471 7.10 -17.50 12.32
CA LEU A 471 5.76 -17.69 12.91
C LEU A 471 5.64 -17.20 14.37
N ASP A 472 6.59 -16.41 14.88
CA ASP A 472 6.51 -15.83 16.23
C ASP A 472 5.20 -15.08 16.44
N GLY A 473 4.42 -15.51 17.44
CA GLY A 473 3.13 -14.92 17.76
C GLY A 473 1.97 -15.36 16.86
N TRP A 474 2.16 -16.31 15.93
CA TRP A 474 1.08 -16.89 15.14
C TRP A 474 -0.02 -17.49 16.04
N ASP A 475 0.35 -18.22 17.09
CA ASP A 475 -0.59 -18.81 18.05
C ASP A 475 -1.02 -17.85 19.17
N LYS A 476 -0.76 -16.56 19.00
CA LYS A 476 -1.20 -15.47 19.88
C LYS A 476 -1.77 -14.31 19.05
N PRO A 477 -2.87 -14.53 18.30
CA PRO A 477 -3.55 -13.43 17.61
C PRO A 477 -4.10 -12.40 18.61
N PRO A 478 -4.26 -11.13 18.20
CA PRO A 478 -4.83 -10.09 19.04
C PRO A 478 -6.24 -10.43 19.50
N GLN A 479 -6.57 -10.06 20.75
CA GLN A 479 -7.95 -10.15 21.23
C GLN A 479 -8.81 -9.07 20.55
N ILE A 480 -10.06 -9.41 20.24
CA ILE A 480 -11.06 -8.43 19.76
C ILE A 480 -11.24 -7.33 20.84
N PRO A 481 -10.97 -6.05 20.55
CA PRO A 481 -11.12 -4.96 21.51
C PRO A 481 -12.55 -4.84 22.05
N ALA A 482 -12.71 -4.37 23.29
CA ALA A 482 -14.02 -4.25 23.94
C ALA A 482 -15.00 -3.34 23.17
N TRP A 483 -14.51 -2.23 22.61
CA TRP A 483 -15.31 -1.35 21.75
C TRP A 483 -15.80 -2.05 20.48
N LEU A 484 -14.99 -2.98 19.94
CA LEU A 484 -15.31 -3.70 18.71
C LEU A 484 -16.35 -4.80 18.99
N LYS A 485 -16.28 -5.47 20.14
CA LYS A 485 -17.35 -6.38 20.59
C LYS A 485 -18.70 -5.66 20.66
N ALA A 486 -18.74 -4.46 21.25
CA ALA A 486 -19.94 -3.64 21.28
C ALA A 486 -20.45 -3.20 19.89
N GLU A 487 -19.57 -2.90 18.92
CA GLU A 487 -19.97 -2.64 17.51
C GLU A 487 -20.41 -3.90 16.74
N LEU A 488 -20.10 -5.11 17.24
CA LEU A 488 -20.49 -6.40 16.66
C LEU A 488 -21.79 -6.97 17.26
N GLU A 489 -22.12 -6.58 18.49
CA GLU A 489 -23.33 -6.98 19.24
C GLU A 489 -24.54 -6.06 18.96
N ALA A 490 -24.33 -4.91 18.31
CA ALA A 490 -25.34 -3.92 17.90
C ALA A 490 -25.72 -4.05 16.41
#